data_AF-A0A7D5NKA6-F1
#
_entry.id   AF-A0A7D5NKA6-F1
#
_cell.length_a   1.000
_cell.length_b   1.000
_cell.length_c   1.000
_cell.angle_alpha   90.00
_cell.angle_beta   90.00
_cell.angle_gamma   90.00
#
_symmetry.space_group_name_H-M   'P 1'
#
loop_
_entity.id
_entity.type
_entity.pdbx_description
1 polymer ?
#
loop_
_entity_poly.entity_id
_entity_poly.type
_entity_poly.pdbx_seq_one_letter_code
_entity_poly.pdbx_strand_id
1 'polypeptide(L)'
;MPAEVTPRRSSQVLKFLRIPVLVSLAMLTSGSGMGGAGCSGPDLGRECTSHCQIIGTWQLTFDDASEFPADCLAVDARLPTEPVVISWMYEELDGDFHARVGQRTLQGQYFGGGELRLEASGNHYVPNKGQLHVYALKGRLDAVPESASLPLTWRGTYKVERGPTNPTGFEDYECEVTRSFTATRVSE
;
A
#
# COMPACT_ATOMS: atom_id res chain seq x y z
N MET A 1 79.54 -10.01 54.40
CA MET A 1 80.24 -8.82 53.86
C MET A 1 79.31 -8.14 52.84
N PRO A 2 79.34 -6.81 52.62
CA PRO A 2 79.04 -5.74 53.58
C PRO A 2 78.21 -4.54 52.99
N ALA A 3 77.77 -3.66 53.92
CA ALA A 3 77.73 -2.18 53.92
C ALA A 3 76.92 -1.33 52.89
N GLU A 4 75.84 -0.72 53.42
CA GLU A 4 75.56 0.72 53.55
C GLU A 4 76.35 1.76 52.72
N VAL A 5 75.64 2.64 52.00
CA VAL A 5 75.87 4.11 51.90
C VAL A 5 74.58 4.79 51.36
N THR A 6 74.03 5.77 52.08
CA THR A 6 73.11 6.82 51.53
C THR A 6 73.98 8.00 51.07
N PRO A 7 73.71 8.71 49.94
CA PRO A 7 73.14 10.06 50.08
C PRO A 7 72.44 10.72 48.84
N ARG A 8 71.68 11.77 49.16
CA ARG A 8 71.59 13.14 48.55
C ARG A 8 71.09 13.41 47.12
N ARG A 9 70.23 14.46 47.11
CA ARG A 9 70.13 15.63 46.19
C ARG A 9 69.75 15.33 44.74
N SER A 10 68.54 15.73 44.33
CA SER A 10 68.18 17.09 43.90
C SER A 10 68.73 17.46 42.52
N SER A 11 67.75 17.73 41.65
CA SER A 11 67.75 18.68 40.53
C SER A 11 68.21 18.18 39.16
N GLN A 12 67.17 18.01 38.33
CA GLN A 12 67.07 18.45 36.94
C GLN A 12 68.07 17.88 35.93
N VAL A 13 67.59 16.99 35.05
CA VAL A 13 67.87 17.09 33.61
C VAL A 13 66.62 16.68 32.81
N LEU A 14 66.38 17.47 31.79
CA LEU A 14 65.28 17.48 30.83
C LEU A 14 65.25 16.30 29.84
N LYS A 15 64.02 16.03 29.36
CA LYS A 15 63.65 15.70 27.96
C LYS A 15 64.16 14.38 27.35
N PHE A 16 63.29 13.39 27.16
CA PHE A 16 62.53 13.17 25.91
C PHE A 16 61.83 11.79 25.87
N LEU A 17 60.58 11.82 25.37
CA LEU A 17 59.82 10.79 24.65
C LEU A 17 59.71 9.37 25.23
N ARG A 18 58.48 8.98 25.60
CA ARG A 18 57.78 7.79 25.06
C ARG A 18 56.32 7.82 25.50
N ILE A 19 55.45 7.84 24.50
CA ILE A 19 53.98 7.82 24.60
C ILE A 19 53.56 6.40 25.00
N PRO A 20 52.69 6.23 26.01
CA PRO A 20 51.72 5.14 26.01
C PRO A 20 50.32 5.74 25.90
N VAL A 21 49.69 5.45 24.77
CA VAL A 21 48.28 5.69 24.49
C VAL A 21 47.47 4.93 25.54
N LEU A 22 46.75 5.66 26.38
CA LEU A 22 45.64 5.13 27.17
C LEU A 22 44.36 5.68 26.58
N VAL A 23 43.69 4.80 25.84
CA VAL A 23 42.31 4.95 25.37
C VAL A 23 41.41 5.12 26.60
N SER A 24 40.63 6.19 26.65
CA SER A 24 39.45 6.29 27.48
C SER A 24 38.52 7.36 26.94
N LEU A 25 37.31 6.91 26.64
CA LEU A 25 36.14 7.64 26.13
C LEU A 25 35.87 8.92 26.92
N ALA A 26 35.42 9.96 26.23
CA ALA A 26 33.99 10.26 26.20
C ALA A 26 33.74 11.47 25.31
N MET A 27 32.71 11.31 24.47
CA MET A 27 32.12 12.35 23.66
C MET A 27 31.69 13.53 24.51
N LEU A 28 31.75 14.74 23.95
CA LEU A 28 30.56 15.55 23.73
C LEU A 28 30.93 16.85 22.98
N THR A 29 29.93 17.31 22.24
CA THR A 29 29.74 18.65 21.66
C THR A 29 30.17 18.87 20.20
N SER A 30 29.12 18.83 19.37
CA SER A 30 28.74 19.80 18.32
C SER A 30 29.59 20.00 17.07
N GLY A 31 28.92 19.93 15.92
CA GLY A 31 29.37 20.61 14.71
C GLY A 31 28.66 20.14 13.46
N SER A 32 27.82 21.02 12.91
CA SER A 32 27.07 20.86 11.66
C SER A 32 27.92 20.39 10.49
N GLY A 33 27.39 19.44 9.72
CA GLY A 33 27.83 19.08 8.38
C GLY A 33 26.66 19.19 7.41
N MET A 34 26.58 20.30 6.70
CA MET A 34 25.68 20.50 5.58
C MET A 34 26.31 19.83 4.35
N GLY A 35 25.61 18.88 3.73
CA GLY A 35 25.91 18.39 2.39
C GLY A 35 25.80 16.86 2.22
N GLY A 36 24.85 16.42 1.40
CA GLY A 36 24.94 15.12 0.71
C GLY A 36 23.68 14.27 0.69
N ALA A 37 22.80 14.57 -0.27
CA ALA A 37 21.90 13.70 -1.04
C ALA A 37 21.40 12.36 -0.42
N GLY A 38 20.07 12.23 -0.30
CA GLY A 38 19.41 10.92 -0.29
C GLY A 38 18.05 10.91 0.37
N CYS A 39 17.00 10.63 -0.43
CA CYS A 39 15.68 10.18 0.00
C CYS A 39 14.74 11.21 0.66
N SER A 40 14.33 12.23 -0.10
CA SER A 40 13.02 12.86 0.11
C SER A 40 11.96 12.09 -0.68
N GLY A 41 11.52 10.96 -0.14
CA GLY A 41 10.20 10.42 -0.46
C GLY A 41 9.13 11.31 0.20
N PRO A 42 7.94 11.47 -0.39
CA PRO A 42 6.90 12.28 0.22
C PRO A 42 6.57 11.72 1.60
N ASP A 43 6.59 12.61 2.58
CA ASP A 43 6.16 12.42 3.96
C ASP A 43 4.68 12.01 3.92
N LEU A 44 4.40 10.71 3.95
CA LEU A 44 3.05 10.17 3.97
C LEU A 44 2.47 10.48 5.36
N GLY A 45 1.81 11.64 5.45
CA GLY A 45 1.15 12.11 6.66
C GLY A 45 0.18 11.04 7.19
N ARG A 46 0.47 10.52 8.39
CA ARG A 46 -0.35 9.54 9.13
C ARG A 46 -0.74 8.33 8.29
N GLU A 47 0.27 7.65 7.80
CA GLU A 47 0.22 6.30 7.26
C GLU A 47 -0.50 5.35 8.21
N CYS A 48 -1.29 4.46 7.62
CA CYS A 48 -1.51 3.16 8.22
C CYS A 48 -0.17 2.41 8.11
N THR A 49 0.69 2.58 9.10
CA THR A 49 2.11 2.16 9.06
C THR A 49 2.33 0.65 9.20
N SER A 50 1.27 -0.12 9.43
CA SER A 50 1.24 -1.58 9.28
C SER A 50 -0.19 -2.10 9.42
N HIS A 51 -0.56 -3.12 8.65
CA HIS A 51 -1.74 -3.97 8.87
C HIS A 51 -3.11 -3.30 8.74
N CYS A 52 -3.33 -2.43 7.75
CA CYS A 52 -4.66 -1.90 7.45
C CYS A 52 -5.66 -3.00 7.10
N GLN A 53 -6.57 -3.33 8.00
CA GLN A 53 -7.46 -4.49 7.87
C GLN A 53 -8.59 -4.24 6.85
N ILE A 54 -8.27 -4.12 5.57
CA ILE A 54 -9.25 -4.00 4.46
C ILE A 54 -9.75 -5.35 3.97
N ILE A 55 -9.10 -6.42 4.42
CA ILE A 55 -9.42 -7.81 4.08
C ILE A 55 -10.82 -8.17 4.56
N GLY A 56 -11.47 -9.01 3.76
CA GLY A 56 -12.76 -9.58 4.09
C GLY A 56 -13.74 -9.51 2.93
N THR A 57 -14.99 -9.78 3.27
CA THR A 57 -16.10 -9.83 2.33
C THR A 57 -16.91 -8.54 2.44
N TRP A 58 -17.18 -7.91 1.29
CA TRP A 58 -17.87 -6.62 1.19
C TRP A 58 -19.12 -6.77 0.34
N GLN A 59 -20.27 -6.50 0.94
CA GLN A 59 -21.56 -6.57 0.24
C GLN A 59 -21.78 -5.29 -0.54
N LEU A 60 -21.89 -5.39 -1.87
CA LEU A 60 -22.19 -4.26 -2.76
C LEU A 60 -23.69 -3.95 -2.80
N THR A 61 -24.00 -2.66 -2.82
CA THR A 61 -25.32 -2.10 -3.17
C THR A 61 -25.10 -0.95 -4.14
N PHE A 62 -25.88 -0.91 -5.22
CA PHE A 62 -25.82 0.16 -6.23
C PHE A 62 -26.95 1.15 -6.02
N ASP A 63 -26.65 2.44 -6.17
CA ASP A 63 -27.67 3.50 -6.08
C ASP A 63 -28.65 3.42 -7.26
N ASP A 64 -28.16 3.00 -8.42
CA ASP A 64 -28.94 2.70 -9.62
C ASP A 64 -28.65 1.27 -10.08
N ALA A 65 -29.67 0.41 -9.96
CA ALA A 65 -29.64 -0.99 -10.36
C ALA A 65 -30.32 -1.23 -11.72
N SER A 66 -30.51 -0.18 -12.54
CA SER A 66 -31.05 -0.33 -13.89
C SER A 66 -30.23 -1.33 -14.70
N GLU A 67 -30.88 -2.00 -15.64
CA GLU A 67 -30.17 -2.84 -16.60
C GLU A 67 -29.21 -1.99 -17.45
N PHE A 68 -28.13 -2.63 -17.92
CA PHE A 68 -27.15 -2.00 -18.80
C PHE A 68 -27.69 -1.81 -20.21
N PRO A 69 -27.07 -0.93 -21.03
CA PRO A 69 -27.39 -0.81 -22.46
C PRO A 69 -27.24 -2.15 -23.19
N ALA A 70 -28.01 -2.34 -24.26
CA ALA A 70 -28.07 -3.59 -25.02
C ALA A 70 -26.68 -4.07 -25.49
N ASP A 71 -25.81 -3.15 -25.92
CA ASP A 71 -24.47 -3.47 -26.40
C ASP A 71 -23.59 -4.05 -25.30
N CYS A 72 -23.67 -3.53 -24.07
CA CYS A 72 -23.01 -4.13 -22.91
C CYS A 72 -23.54 -5.53 -22.60
N LEU A 73 -24.85 -5.73 -22.66
CA LEU A 73 -25.48 -7.01 -22.36
C LEU A 73 -25.13 -8.09 -23.38
N ALA A 74 -24.97 -7.74 -24.67
CA ALA A 74 -24.60 -8.67 -25.75
C ALA A 74 -23.22 -9.32 -25.52
N VAL A 75 -22.35 -8.65 -24.77
CA VAL A 75 -21.02 -9.11 -24.37
C VAL A 75 -20.94 -9.42 -22.87
N ASP A 76 -22.09 -9.75 -22.27
CA ASP A 76 -22.21 -10.27 -20.90
C ASP A 76 -21.71 -9.32 -19.79
N ALA A 77 -21.69 -8.00 -20.06
CA ALA A 77 -21.46 -7.00 -19.03
C ALA A 77 -22.74 -6.71 -18.24
N ARG A 78 -22.67 -6.89 -16.92
CA ARG A 78 -23.78 -6.72 -15.97
C ARG A 78 -23.23 -6.22 -14.63
N LEU A 79 -24.09 -5.59 -13.83
CA LEU A 79 -23.78 -5.33 -12.43
C LEU A 79 -23.50 -6.65 -11.68
N PRO A 80 -22.46 -6.69 -10.82
CA PRO A 80 -22.23 -7.84 -9.97
C PRO A 80 -23.33 -7.95 -8.92
N THR A 81 -23.69 -9.18 -8.59
CA THR A 81 -24.64 -9.48 -7.49
C THR A 81 -23.94 -10.15 -6.31
N GLU A 82 -22.75 -10.69 -6.56
CA GLU A 82 -21.87 -11.32 -5.60
C GLU A 82 -21.11 -10.27 -4.77
N PRO A 83 -20.75 -10.58 -3.52
CA PRO A 83 -19.91 -9.69 -2.74
C PRO A 83 -18.50 -9.59 -3.32
N VAL A 84 -17.79 -8.51 -2.97
CA VAL A 84 -16.37 -8.36 -3.21
C VAL A 84 -15.60 -9.07 -2.10
N VAL A 85 -14.72 -9.99 -2.45
CA VAL A 85 -13.79 -10.60 -1.50
C VAL A 85 -12.42 -9.96 -1.71
N ILE A 86 -11.89 -9.29 -0.68
CA ILE A 86 -10.57 -8.66 -0.70
C ILE A 86 -9.58 -9.53 0.07
N SER A 87 -8.44 -9.82 -0.56
CA SER A 87 -7.30 -10.53 0.04
C SER A 87 -6.00 -9.83 -0.30
N TRP A 88 -4.98 -9.92 0.55
CA TRP A 88 -3.69 -9.31 0.29
C TRP A 88 -3.00 -10.00 -0.88
N MET A 89 -2.34 -9.20 -1.72
CA MET A 89 -1.55 -9.75 -2.82
C MET A 89 -0.20 -10.27 -2.31
N TYR A 90 0.38 -9.58 -1.33
CA TYR A 90 1.64 -9.96 -0.70
C TYR A 90 1.49 -9.81 0.83
N GLU A 91 2.12 -10.69 1.60
CA GLU A 91 2.04 -10.65 3.07
C GLU A 91 2.76 -9.42 3.67
N GLU A 92 3.70 -8.82 2.93
CA GLU A 92 4.63 -7.78 3.42
C GLU A 92 4.44 -6.40 2.76
N LEU A 93 3.60 -6.27 1.73
CA LEU A 93 3.34 -4.98 1.06
C LEU A 93 1.98 -4.44 1.52
N ASP A 94 2.03 -3.46 2.42
CA ASP A 94 0.84 -2.76 2.90
C ASP A 94 0.15 -2.03 1.74
N GLY A 95 -1.10 -2.41 1.47
CA GLY A 95 -1.99 -1.67 0.59
C GLY A 95 -2.30 -2.33 -0.75
N ASP A 96 -1.49 -3.27 -1.22
CA ASP A 96 -1.71 -3.97 -2.50
C ASP A 96 -2.55 -5.24 -2.31
N PHE A 97 -3.69 -5.33 -3.01
CA PHE A 97 -4.67 -6.39 -2.80
C PHE A 97 -5.23 -6.99 -4.09
N HIS A 98 -5.73 -8.22 -3.96
CA HIS A 98 -6.66 -8.83 -4.91
C HIS A 98 -8.08 -8.61 -4.45
N ALA A 99 -8.97 -8.28 -5.40
CA ALA A 99 -10.41 -8.29 -5.19
C ALA A 99 -11.07 -9.27 -6.16
N ARG A 100 -11.99 -10.07 -5.66
CA ARG A 100 -12.78 -11.00 -6.47
C ARG A 100 -14.26 -10.67 -6.38
N VAL A 101 -14.93 -10.57 -7.52
CA VAL A 101 -16.39 -10.31 -7.62
C VAL A 101 -17.00 -11.25 -8.65
N GLY A 102 -17.69 -12.29 -8.17
CA GLY A 102 -18.12 -13.39 -9.03
C GLY A 102 -16.92 -14.07 -9.70
N GLN A 103 -16.89 -14.07 -11.04
CA GLN A 103 -15.79 -14.59 -11.88
C GLN A 103 -14.73 -13.53 -12.25
N ARG A 104 -14.85 -12.31 -11.74
CA ARG A 104 -13.94 -11.20 -12.05
C ARG A 104 -12.86 -11.12 -10.99
N THR A 105 -11.60 -11.04 -11.42
CA THR A 105 -10.45 -10.80 -10.55
C THR A 105 -9.89 -9.42 -10.87
N LEU A 106 -9.74 -8.60 -9.84
CA LEU A 106 -9.18 -7.26 -9.89
C LEU A 106 -7.92 -7.20 -9.03
N GLN A 107 -7.01 -6.32 -9.42
CA GLN A 107 -5.87 -5.91 -8.61
C GLN A 107 -6.10 -4.48 -8.17
N GLY A 108 -5.80 -4.18 -6.92
CA GLY A 108 -6.07 -2.88 -6.35
C GLY A 108 -5.03 -2.44 -5.35
N GLN A 109 -5.15 -1.17 -5.02
CA GLN A 109 -4.30 -0.48 -4.06
C GLN A 109 -5.17 0.32 -3.09
N TYR A 110 -4.79 0.27 -1.83
CA TYR A 110 -5.30 1.11 -0.78
C TYR A 110 -4.31 2.25 -0.51
N PHE A 111 -4.79 3.48 -0.70
CA PHE A 111 -4.06 4.69 -0.42
C PHE A 111 -4.43 5.16 0.99
N GLY A 112 -3.57 4.81 1.96
CA GLY A 112 -3.61 5.31 3.33
C GLY A 112 -3.20 6.78 3.44
N GLY A 113 -3.08 7.31 4.67
CA GLY A 113 -2.59 8.69 4.85
C GLY A 113 -3.68 9.77 4.73
N GLY A 114 -4.88 9.51 5.25
CA GLY A 114 -6.00 10.46 5.23
C GLY A 114 -6.78 10.49 3.91
N GLU A 115 -6.30 9.85 2.84
CA GLU A 115 -7.09 9.66 1.63
C GLU A 115 -8.22 8.66 1.81
N LEU A 116 -7.96 7.58 2.57
CA LEU A 116 -8.86 6.45 2.79
C LEU A 116 -9.38 5.87 1.48
N ARG A 117 -8.58 5.87 0.42
CA ARG A 117 -9.03 5.57 -0.95
C ARG A 117 -8.70 4.13 -1.31
N LEU A 118 -9.68 3.39 -1.83
CA LEU A 118 -9.48 2.07 -2.42
C LEU A 118 -9.78 2.14 -3.92
N GLU A 119 -8.84 1.66 -4.72
CA GLU A 119 -9.03 1.48 -6.16
C GLU A 119 -8.64 0.07 -6.56
N ALA A 120 -9.49 -0.60 -7.34
CA ALA A 120 -9.20 -1.88 -7.94
C ALA A 120 -9.62 -1.87 -9.40
N SER A 121 -8.83 -2.46 -10.27
CA SER A 121 -9.18 -2.66 -11.68
C SER A 121 -8.78 -4.05 -12.16
N GLY A 122 -9.50 -4.55 -13.13
CA GLY A 122 -9.27 -5.89 -13.64
C GLY A 122 -9.94 -6.11 -14.97
N ASN A 123 -9.51 -7.17 -15.62
CA ASN A 123 -10.01 -7.59 -16.91
C ASN A 123 -11.04 -8.69 -16.71
N HIS A 124 -12.13 -8.67 -17.47
CA HIS A 124 -13.06 -9.79 -17.53
C HIS A 124 -12.85 -10.57 -18.81
N TYR A 125 -12.51 -11.84 -18.61
CA TYR A 125 -12.44 -12.81 -19.68
C TYR A 125 -13.81 -13.46 -19.84
N VAL A 126 -14.43 -13.25 -21.00
CA VAL A 126 -15.68 -13.91 -21.35
C VAL A 126 -15.34 -15.18 -22.14
N PRO A 127 -15.83 -16.36 -21.71
CA PRO A 127 -15.56 -17.62 -22.41
C PRO A 127 -15.83 -17.52 -23.91
N ASN A 128 -14.88 -18.02 -24.72
CA ASN A 128 -14.92 -18.00 -26.19
C ASN A 128 -14.93 -16.61 -26.86
N LYS A 129 -15.01 -15.52 -26.10
CA LYS A 129 -14.99 -14.13 -26.61
C LYS A 129 -13.70 -13.38 -26.20
N GLY A 130 -12.93 -13.91 -25.26
CA GLY A 130 -11.67 -13.31 -24.83
C GLY A 130 -11.85 -12.21 -23.79
N GLN A 131 -10.81 -11.37 -23.65
CA GLN A 131 -10.89 -10.20 -22.79
C GLN A 131 -11.68 -9.10 -23.49
N LEU A 132 -12.89 -8.86 -23.00
CA LEU A 132 -13.78 -7.83 -23.55
C LEU A 132 -13.76 -6.56 -22.71
N HIS A 133 -13.76 -6.66 -21.39
CA HIS A 133 -14.04 -5.50 -20.54
C HIS A 133 -12.93 -5.21 -19.56
N VAL A 134 -12.75 -3.94 -19.25
CA VAL A 134 -12.08 -3.47 -18.04
C VAL A 134 -13.14 -3.09 -17.02
N TYR A 135 -13.01 -3.63 -15.81
CA TYR A 135 -13.83 -3.27 -14.67
C TYR A 135 -12.99 -2.48 -13.69
N ALA A 136 -13.57 -1.46 -13.07
CA ALA A 136 -12.94 -0.72 -12.01
C ALA A 136 -13.90 -0.45 -10.84
N LEU A 137 -13.39 -0.57 -9.63
CA LEU A 137 -14.03 -0.12 -8.40
C LEU A 137 -13.14 0.96 -7.80
N LYS A 138 -13.66 2.18 -7.63
CA LYS A 138 -12.90 3.29 -7.06
C LYS A 138 -13.72 4.01 -6.03
N GLY A 139 -13.17 4.26 -4.84
CA GLY A 139 -13.93 4.93 -3.79
C GLY A 139 -13.13 5.19 -2.55
N ARG A 140 -13.84 5.53 -1.47
CA ARG A 140 -13.24 5.85 -0.17
C ARG A 140 -13.93 5.08 0.96
N LEU A 141 -13.16 4.73 1.98
CA LEU A 141 -13.67 4.25 3.26
C LEU A 141 -14.17 5.42 4.10
N ASP A 142 -15.16 5.13 4.94
CA ASP A 142 -15.69 6.06 5.94
C ASP A 142 -14.78 6.20 7.17
N ALA A 143 -13.89 5.25 7.43
CA ALA A 143 -12.94 5.27 8.53
C ALA A 143 -11.63 4.52 8.18
N VAL A 144 -10.61 4.70 9.03
CA VAL A 144 -9.36 3.92 8.96
C VAL A 144 -9.68 2.46 9.33
N PRO A 145 -9.23 1.47 8.54
CA PRO A 145 -9.49 0.05 8.80
C PRO A 145 -8.55 -0.50 9.89
N GLU A 146 -8.78 -0.12 11.14
CA GLU A 146 -7.89 -0.46 12.28
C GLU A 146 -7.94 -1.93 12.70
N SER A 147 -9.03 -2.64 12.44
CA SER A 147 -9.21 -4.05 12.80
C SER A 147 -10.08 -4.79 11.79
N ALA A 148 -10.05 -6.13 11.78
CA ALA A 148 -10.89 -6.94 10.88
C ALA A 148 -12.39 -6.93 11.26
N SER A 149 -12.71 -6.58 12.51
CA SER A 149 -14.08 -6.60 13.04
C SER A 149 -14.78 -5.24 12.99
N LEU A 150 -14.07 -4.16 12.66
CA LEU A 150 -14.65 -2.82 12.57
C LEU A 150 -15.72 -2.77 11.44
N PRO A 151 -16.96 -2.34 11.68
CA PRO A 151 -17.86 -2.08 10.56
C PRO A 151 -17.30 -0.94 9.71
N LEU A 152 -17.18 -1.17 8.40
CA LEU A 152 -16.63 -0.21 7.45
C LEU A 152 -17.53 -0.11 6.23
N THR A 153 -17.60 1.11 5.68
CA THR A 153 -18.33 1.41 4.45
C THR A 153 -17.37 1.94 3.40
N TRP A 154 -17.38 1.32 2.22
CA TRP A 154 -16.68 1.78 1.03
C TRP A 154 -17.68 2.40 0.06
N ARG A 155 -17.57 3.71 -0.22
CA ARG A 155 -18.44 4.41 -1.17
C ARG A 155 -17.66 4.83 -2.39
N GLY A 156 -18.21 4.60 -3.57
CA GLY A 156 -17.45 4.80 -4.80
C GLY A 156 -18.23 4.63 -6.08
N THR A 157 -17.49 4.47 -7.16
CA THR A 157 -17.97 4.21 -8.50
C THR A 157 -17.48 2.86 -9.00
N TYR A 158 -18.40 2.10 -9.55
CA TYR A 158 -18.14 0.93 -10.37
C TYR A 158 -18.18 1.36 -11.83
N LYS A 159 -17.12 1.08 -12.57
CA LYS A 159 -17.01 1.33 -14.00
C LYS A 159 -16.86 0.01 -14.76
N VAL A 160 -17.54 -0.08 -15.89
CA VAL A 160 -17.32 -1.09 -16.93
C VAL A 160 -17.04 -0.34 -18.20
N GLU A 161 -15.93 -0.66 -18.86
CA GLU A 161 -15.59 -0.08 -20.15
C GLU A 161 -15.00 -1.12 -21.10
N ARG A 162 -15.08 -0.84 -22.39
CA ARG A 162 -14.42 -1.61 -23.44
C ARG A 162 -12.94 -1.78 -23.12
N GLY A 163 -12.50 -3.02 -23.15
CA GLY A 163 -11.10 -3.38 -22.96
C GLY A 163 -10.23 -2.95 -24.15
N PRO A 164 -8.91 -2.87 -23.94
CA PRO A 164 -7.98 -2.39 -24.97
C PRO A 164 -7.84 -3.35 -26.15
N THR A 165 -8.21 -4.62 -25.96
CA THR A 165 -8.20 -5.63 -27.01
C THR A 165 -9.56 -5.68 -27.70
N ASN A 166 -9.54 -5.62 -29.03
CA ASN A 166 -10.71 -5.84 -29.87
C ASN A 166 -10.77 -7.31 -30.26
N PRO A 167 -11.55 -8.16 -29.57
CA PRO A 167 -11.70 -9.53 -30.03
C PRO A 167 -12.45 -9.54 -31.36
N THR A 168 -12.08 -10.49 -32.21
CA THR A 168 -12.66 -10.66 -33.54
C THR A 168 -14.17 -10.90 -33.43
N GLY A 169 -14.95 -10.16 -34.23
CA GLY A 169 -16.42 -10.19 -34.19
C GLY A 169 -17.06 -9.24 -33.18
N PHE A 170 -16.25 -8.44 -32.47
CA PHE A 170 -16.66 -7.41 -31.54
C PHE A 170 -15.83 -6.14 -31.77
N GLU A 171 -15.64 -5.74 -33.02
CA GLU A 171 -14.87 -4.54 -33.37
C GLU A 171 -15.66 -3.25 -33.09
N ASP A 172 -16.98 -3.31 -33.24
CA ASP A 172 -17.87 -2.14 -33.18
C ASP A 172 -18.71 -2.06 -31.89
N TYR A 173 -18.53 -2.97 -30.92
CA TYR A 173 -19.28 -2.85 -29.67
C TYR A 173 -18.78 -1.65 -28.85
N GLU A 174 -19.74 -0.94 -28.27
CA GLU A 174 -19.49 0.11 -27.30
C GLU A 174 -20.11 -0.34 -25.97
N CYS A 175 -19.29 -0.37 -24.93
CA CYS A 175 -19.77 -0.54 -23.57
C CYS A 175 -19.01 0.41 -22.67
N GLU A 176 -19.72 1.40 -22.14
CA GLU A 176 -19.22 2.26 -21.08
C GLU A 176 -20.37 2.54 -20.11
N VAL A 177 -20.21 2.05 -18.88
CA VAL A 177 -21.20 2.21 -17.82
C VAL A 177 -20.50 2.56 -16.53
N THR A 178 -21.01 3.58 -15.84
CA THR A 178 -20.59 3.93 -14.49
C THR A 178 -21.78 3.92 -13.55
N ARG A 179 -21.62 3.38 -12.35
CA ARG A 179 -22.63 3.35 -11.28
C ARG A 179 -22.01 3.67 -9.93
N SER A 180 -22.70 4.47 -9.15
CA SER A 180 -22.35 4.67 -7.74
C SER A 180 -22.69 3.41 -6.95
N PHE A 181 -21.82 3.06 -6.00
CA PHE A 181 -22.04 1.96 -5.09
C PHE A 181 -21.70 2.35 -3.65
N THR A 182 -22.33 1.63 -2.73
CA THR A 182 -21.95 1.52 -1.33
C THR A 182 -21.66 0.05 -1.05
N ALA A 183 -20.49 -0.27 -0.50
CA ALA A 183 -20.13 -1.60 -0.05
C ALA A 183 -19.93 -1.62 1.46
N THR A 184 -20.52 -2.58 2.16
CA THR A 184 -20.37 -2.73 3.61
C THR A 184 -19.62 -4.00 3.92
N ARG A 185 -18.61 -3.93 4.80
CA ARG A 185 -17.91 -5.13 5.25
C ARG A 185 -18.86 -6.03 6.06
N VAL A 186 -18.92 -7.29 5.67
CA VAL A 186 -19.66 -8.34 6.38
C VAL A 186 -18.72 -8.94 7.41
N SER A 187 -19.11 -8.94 8.69
CA SER A 187 -18.42 -9.70 9.73
C SER A 187 -18.66 -11.19 9.52
N GLU A 188 -17.60 -11.98 9.47
CA GLU A 188 -17.68 -13.45 9.49
C GLU A 188 -18.07 -13.98 10.88
#